data_AF-A0A2E7VZN0-F1
#
_entry.id   AF-A0A2E7VZN0-F1
#
_cell.length_a   1.000
_cell.length_b   1.000
_cell.length_c   1.000
_cell.angle_alpha   90.00
_cell.angle_beta   90.00
_cell.angle_gamma   90.00
#
_symmetry.space_group_name_H-M   'P 1'
#
loop_
_entity.id
_entity.type
_entity.pdbx_description
1 polymer ?
#
loop_
_entity_poly.entity_id
_entity_poly.type
_entity_poly.pdbx_seq_one_letter_code
_entity_poly.pdbx_strand_id
1 'polypeptide(L)' 'MTTQIYPSTLNFHSEKLAKLVEDLEIKFPSSPIHPKEELPSIMYRAGQASVVAYVKQILEEN' A
#
# COMPACT_ATOMS: atom_id res chain seq x y z
N MET A 1 -33.57 -21.19 -7.51
CA MET A 1 -33.30 -19.79 -7.85
C MET A 1 -31.79 -19.62 -7.90
N THR A 2 -31.22 -19.27 -9.05
CA THR A 2 -29.78 -19.05 -9.19
C THR A 2 -29.50 -17.57 -8.95
N THR A 3 -28.73 -17.25 -7.91
CA THR A 3 -28.35 -15.87 -7.58
C THR A 3 -27.45 -15.33 -8.70
N GLN A 4 -27.89 -14.26 -9.38
CA GLN A 4 -27.08 -13.53 -10.36
C GLN A 4 -25.90 -12.88 -9.62
N ILE A 5 -24.68 -13.36 -9.86
CA ILE A 5 -23.45 -12.76 -9.30
C ILE A 5 -23.03 -11.64 -10.25
N TYR A 6 -23.08 -10.40 -9.77
CA TYR A 6 -22.63 -9.24 -10.54
C TYR A 6 -21.13 -9.01 -10.31
N PRO A 7 -20.34 -8.58 -11.31
CA PRO A 7 -18.91 -8.29 -11.13
C PRO A 7 -18.62 -7.30 -10.00
N SER A 8 -19.55 -6.37 -9.74
CA SER A 8 -19.51 -5.42 -8.62
C SER A 8 -19.67 -6.06 -7.23
N THR A 9 -20.11 -7.31 -7.16
CA THR A 9 -20.23 -8.11 -5.92
C THR A 9 -19.03 -9.04 -5.70
N LEU A 10 -18.08 -9.10 -6.65
CA LEU A 10 -16.81 -9.82 -6.49
C LEU A 10 -15.82 -8.93 -5.71
N ASN A 11 -15.67 -9.19 -4.41
CA ASN A 11 -14.63 -8.58 -3.55
C ASN A 11 -13.18 -8.89 -3.97
N PHE A 12 -12.95 -9.62 -5.07
CA PHE A 12 -11.61 -9.99 -5.54
C PHE A 12 -10.67 -8.81 -5.78
N HIS A 13 -11.21 -7.64 -6.13
CA HIS A 13 -10.38 -6.43 -6.28
C HIS A 13 -9.89 -5.90 -4.94
N SER A 14 -10.70 -5.95 -3.87
CA SER A 14 -10.30 -5.49 -2.55
C SER A 14 -9.26 -6.43 -1.91
N GLU A 15 -9.42 -7.74 -2.06
CA GLU A 15 -8.45 -8.73 -1.53
C GLU A 15 -7.07 -8.61 -2.19
N LYS A 16 -7.02 -8.47 -3.51
CA LYS A 16 -5.74 -8.31 -4.24
C LYS A 16 -5.06 -6.98 -3.90
N LEU A 17 -5.83 -5.92 -3.71
CA LEU A 17 -5.30 -4.62 -3.31
C LEU A 17 -4.82 -4.62 -1.86
N ALA A 18 -5.53 -5.26 -0.93
CA ALA A 18 -5.09 -5.42 0.45
C ALA A 18 -3.75 -6.17 0.52
N LYS A 19 -3.61 -7.26 -0.24
CA LYS A 19 -2.36 -8.00 -0.35
C LYS A 19 -1.22 -7.15 -0.95
N LEU A 20 -1.54 -6.32 -1.94
CA LEU A 20 -0.56 -5.39 -2.51
C LEU A 20 -0.04 -4.39 -1.46
N VAL A 21 -0.92 -3.85 -0.61
CA VAL A 21 -0.50 -2.96 0.49
C VAL A 21 0.39 -3.70 1.47
N GLU A 22 0.03 -4.91 1.88
CA GLU A 22 0.82 -5.73 2.78
C GLU A 22 2.23 -5.98 2.21
N ASP A 23 2.33 -6.37 0.93
CA ASP A 23 3.60 -6.57 0.23
C ASP A 23 4.45 -5.29 0.18
N LEU A 24 3.81 -4.12 -0.01
CA LEU A 24 4.47 -2.82 -0.03
C LEU A 24 5.01 -2.42 1.35
N GLU A 25 4.27 -2.68 2.43
CA GLU A 25 4.72 -2.40 3.79
C GLU A 25 5.90 -3.27 4.21
N ILE A 26 5.89 -4.54 3.81
CA ILE A 26 7.01 -5.46 4.06
C ILE A 26 8.26 -5.01 3.30
N LYS A 27 8.09 -4.57 2.05
CA LYS A 27 9.22 -4.20 1.17
C LYS A 27 9.78 -2.80 1.47
N PHE A 28 8.93 -1.89 1.94
CA PHE A 28 9.28 -0.51 2.25
C PHE A 28 8.92 -0.18 3.71
N PRO A 29 9.59 -0.82 4.68
CA PRO A 29 9.24 -0.65 6.08
C PRO A 29 9.52 0.77 6.56
N SER A 30 8.57 1.33 7.31
CA SER A 30 8.81 2.58 8.03
C SER A 30 9.84 2.32 9.13
N SER A 31 11.03 2.89 8.98
CA SER A 31 12.14 2.73 9.93
C SER A 31 12.55 4.09 10.48
N PRO A 32 12.91 4.20 11.77
CA PRO A 32 13.45 5.43 12.32
C PRO A 32 14.70 5.86 11.56
N ILE A 33 14.77 7.14 11.20
CA ILE A 33 15.95 7.72 10.56
C ILE A 33 17.08 7.78 11.59
N HIS A 34 18.23 7.20 11.26
CA HIS A 34 19.40 7.30 12.13
C HIS A 34 20.27 8.50 11.71
N PRO A 35 20.80 9.33 12.63
CA PRO A 35 21.57 10.54 12.28
C PRO A 35 22.83 10.34 11.43
N LYS A 36 23.29 9.09 11.31
CA LYS A 36 24.44 8.70 10.46
C LYS A 36 24.02 8.28 9.04
N GLU A 37 22.74 8.30 8.74
CA GLU A 37 22.24 7.97 7.40
C GLU A 37 22.48 9.13 6.44
N GLU A 38 22.95 8.79 5.25
CA GLU A 38 23.18 9.76 4.19
C GLU A 38 21.85 10.40 3.74
N LEU A 39 21.85 11.73 3.58
CA LEU A 39 20.65 12.49 3.20
C LEU A 39 19.95 11.93 1.94
N PRO A 40 20.65 11.54 0.85
CA PRO A 40 20.01 10.90 -0.31
C PRO A 40 19.26 9.60 0.04
N SER A 41 19.78 8.80 0.98
CA SER A 41 19.12 7.57 1.42
C SER A 41 17.82 7.87 2.17
N ILE A 42 17.86 8.87 3.06
CA ILE A 42 16.69 9.34 3.81
C ILE A 42 15.61 9.84 2.84
N MET A 43 15.97 10.68 1.87
CA MET A 43 15.03 11.23 0.88
C MET A 43 14.40 10.12 0.03
N TYR A 44 15.19 9.13 -0.39
CA TYR A 44 14.70 8.00 -1.18
C TYR A 44 13.66 7.17 -0.40
N ARG A 45 13.95 6.87 0.88
CA ARG A 45 13.02 6.16 1.76
C ARG A 45 11.75 6.97 2.05
N ALA A 46 11.87 8.28 2.23
CA ALA A 46 10.71 9.17 2.41
C ALA A 46 9.80 9.17 1.17
N GLY A 47 10.38 9.16 -0.03
CA GLY A 47 9.63 9.02 -1.28
C GLY A 47 8.87 7.69 -1.37
N GLN A 48 9.53 6.58 -1.02
CA GLN A 48 8.88 5.26 -0.96
C GLN A 48 7.70 5.24 0.02
N ALA A 49 7.88 5.76 1.23
CA ALA A 49 6.82 5.85 2.24
C ALA A 49 5.62 6.68 1.75
N SER A 50 5.87 7.78 1.03
CA SER A 50 4.82 8.64 0.46
C SER A 50 3.97 7.90 -0.57
N VAL A 51 4.58 7.05 -1.40
CA VAL A 51 3.87 6.23 -2.38
C VAL A 51 2.97 5.19 -1.68
N VAL A 52 3.50 4.51 -0.66
CA VAL A 52 2.71 3.53 0.12
C VAL A 52 1.52 4.21 0.80
N ALA A 53 1.72 5.39 1.38
CA ALA A 53 0.66 6.17 2.00
C ALA A 53 -0.44 6.57 0.99
N TYR A 54 -0.07 7.01 -0.20
CA TYR A 54 -1.03 7.35 -1.26
C TYR A 54 -1.87 6.15 -1.70
N VAL A 55 -1.26 4.97 -1.86
CA VAL A 55 -1.99 3.74 -2.21
C VAL A 55 -3.00 3.35 -1.12
N LYS A 56 -2.63 3.50 0.16
CA LYS A 56 -3.56 3.28 1.28
C LYS A 56 -4.73 4.25 1.27
N GLN A 57 -4.48 5.53 0.99
CA GLN A 57 -5.54 6.53 0.89
C GLN A 57 -6.57 6.15 -0.19
N ILE A 58 -6.12 5.72 -1.37
CA ILE A 58 -7.02 5.24 -2.44
C ILE A 58 -7.88 4.06 -1.97
N LEU A 59 -7.36 3.21 -1.07
CA LEU A 59 -8.11 2.07 -0.53
C LEU A 59 -9.11 2.44 0.54
N GLU A 60 -8.84 3.46 1.35
CA GLU A 60 -9.76 3.96 2.37
C GLU A 60 -10.88 4.82 1.77
N GLU A 61 -10.64 5.48 0.63
CA GLU A 61 -11.61 6.34 -0.06
C GLU A 61 -12.61 5.57 -0.96
N ASN A 62 -12.41 4.27 -1.20
CA ASN A 62 -13.30 3.39 -1.99
C ASN A 62 -14.15 2.48 -1.10
#